data_AF-A0A2N0WBU1-F1
#
_entry.id   AF-A0A2N0WBU1-F1
#
_cell.length_a   1.000
_cell.length_b   1.000
_cell.length_c   1.000
_cell.angle_alpha   90.00
_cell.angle_beta   90.00
_cell.angle_gamma   90.00
#
_symmetry.space_group_name_H-M   'P 1'
#
loop_
_entity.id
_entity.type
_entity.pdbx_description
1 polymer ?
#
loop_
_entity_poly.entity_id
_entity_poly.type
_entity_poly.pdbx_seq_one_letter_code
_entity_poly.pdbx_strand_id
1 'polypeptide(L)' 'MNELTAKAADVIIKICGELVVDNIKGEKSCSAWRVQKIEKIEEWAKAIRDAHRSTAQTVNKEA' A
#
# COMPACT_ATOMS: atom_id res chain seq x y z
N MET A 1 8.47 -1.65 14.03
CA MET A 1 7.60 -1.78 12.84
C MET A 1 6.30 -2.43 13.30
N ASN A 2 5.16 -1.75 13.19
CA ASN A 2 3.89 -2.28 13.72
C ASN A 2 3.26 -3.30 12.76
N GLU A 3 2.35 -4.12 13.27
CA GLU A 3 1.65 -5.18 12.51
C GLU A 3 0.93 -4.63 11.26
N LEU A 4 0.42 -3.40 11.34
CA LEU A 4 -0.19 -2.69 10.22
C LEU A 4 0.80 -2.48 9.07
N THR A 5 2.04 -2.07 9.37
CA THR A 5 3.09 -1.83 8.36
C THR A 5 3.45 -3.13 7.64
N ALA A 6 3.55 -4.24 8.35
CA ALA A 6 3.85 -5.55 7.76
C ALA A 6 2.71 -6.01 6.83
N LYS A 7 1.46 -5.96 7.31
CA LYS A 7 0.27 -6.30 6.52
C LYS A 7 0.14 -5.44 5.26
N ALA A 8 0.38 -4.14 5.38
CA ALA A 8 0.32 -3.21 4.26
C ALA A 8 1.40 -3.53 3.21
N ALA A 9 2.62 -3.85 3.65
CA ALA A 9 3.71 -4.24 2.75
C ALA A 9 3.39 -5.51 1.96
N ASP A 10 2.85 -6.55 2.60
CA ASP A 10 2.46 -7.79 1.93
C ASP A 10 1.39 -7.56 0.85
N VAL A 11 0.39 -6.72 1.15
CA VAL A 11 -0.66 -6.38 0.19
C VAL A 11 -0.12 -5.57 -0.99
N ILE A 12 0.76 -4.59 -0.74
CA ILE A 12 1.38 -3.78 -1.80
C ILE A 12 2.23 -4.69 -2.72
N ILE A 13 3.07 -5.55 -2.15
CA ILE A 13 3.89 -6.50 -2.91
C ILE A 13 3.01 -7.38 -3.80
N LYS A 14 1.91 -7.91 -3.27
CA LYS A 14 0.96 -8.72 -4.03
C LYS A 14 0.36 -7.94 -5.20
N ILE A 15 -0.10 -6.71 -4.97
CA ILE A 15 -0.69 -5.88 -6.03
C ILE A 15 0.35 -5.57 -7.13
N CYS A 16 1.58 -5.23 -6.75
CA CYS A 16 2.66 -5.01 -7.72
C CYS A 16 2.94 -6.27 -8.54
N GLY A 17 2.95 -7.45 -7.93
CA GLY A 17 3.09 -8.73 -8.64
C GLY A 17 1.95 -8.96 -9.65
N GLU A 18 0.70 -8.69 -9.26
CA GLU A 18 -0.45 -8.79 -10.16
C GLU A 18 -0.34 -7.82 -11.35
N LEU A 19 0.11 -6.59 -11.12
CA LEU A 19 0.32 -5.58 -12.17
C LEU A 19 1.43 -5.99 -13.15
N VAL A 20 2.54 -6.55 -12.65
CA VAL A 20 3.63 -7.07 -13.50
C VAL A 20 3.16 -8.23 -14.36
N VAL A 21 2.44 -9.19 -13.76
CA VAL A 21 1.88 -10.33 -14.49
C VAL A 21 0.89 -9.86 -15.55
N ASP A 22 0.00 -8.92 -15.21
CA ASP A 22 -0.92 -8.32 -16.18
C ASP A 22 -0.17 -7.64 -17.33
N ASN A 23 0.90 -6.90 -17.04
CA ASN A 23 1.68 -6.22 -18.06
C ASN A 23 2.40 -7.18 -19.02
N ILE A 24 2.76 -8.38 -18.55
CA ILE A 24 3.40 -9.42 -19.36
C ILE A 24 2.35 -10.22 -20.16
N LYS A 25 1.25 -10.62 -19.52
CA LYS A 25 0.27 -11.56 -20.09
C LYS A 25 -0.89 -10.87 -20.82
N GLY A 26 -1.18 -9.62 -20.49
CA GLY A 26 -2.25 -8.82 -21.07
C GLY A 26 -3.67 -9.17 -20.61
N GLU A 27 -3.84 -10.14 -19.70
CA GLU A 27 -5.14 -10.74 -19.33
C GLU A 27 -6.18 -9.74 -18.76
N LYS A 28 -5.74 -8.66 -18.10
CA LYS A 28 -6.59 -7.66 -17.43
C LYS A 28 -6.30 -6.23 -17.86
N SER A 29 -5.78 -6.02 -19.09
CA SER A 29 -5.38 -4.72 -19.68
C SER A 29 -6.49 -3.64 -19.81
N CYS A 30 -7.56 -3.74 -19.04
CA CYS A 30 -8.55 -2.70 -18.79
C CYS A 30 -7.99 -1.63 -17.84
N SER A 31 -8.03 -0.38 -18.28
CA SER A 31 -7.57 0.79 -17.52
C SER A 31 -8.25 0.91 -16.15
N ALA A 32 -9.54 0.60 -16.04
CA ALA A 32 -10.28 0.69 -14.78
C ALA A 32 -9.76 -0.28 -13.71
N TRP A 33 -9.38 -1.51 -14.09
CA TRP A 33 -8.81 -2.46 -13.15
C TRP A 33 -7.45 -1.99 -12.62
N ARG A 34 -6.60 -1.44 -13.49
CA ARG A 34 -5.29 -0.89 -13.11
C ARG A 34 -5.43 0.31 -12.17
N VAL A 35 -6.39 1.20 -12.44
CA VAL A 35 -6.69 2.35 -11.57
C VAL A 35 -7.07 1.88 -10.17
N GLN A 36 -7.99 0.91 -10.04
CA GLN A 36 -8.38 0.36 -8.74
C GLN A 36 -7.20 -0.25 -7.96
N LYS A 37 -6.26 -0.89 -8.66
CA LYS A 37 -5.05 -1.47 -8.04
C LYS A 37 -4.12 -0.38 -7.52
N ILE A 38 -3.94 0.70 -8.28
CA ILE A 38 -3.11 1.85 -7.89
C ILE A 38 -3.75 2.59 -6.70
N GLU A 39 -5.06 2.85 -6.74
CA GLU A 39 -5.79 3.48 -5.63
C GLU A 39 -5.61 2.70 -4.33
N LYS A 40 -5.69 1.37 -4.40
CA LYS A 40 -5.49 0.50 -3.23
C LYS A 40 -4.05 0.56 -2.69
N ILE A 41 -3.04 0.70 -3.55
CA ILE A 41 -1.66 0.94 -3.10
C ILE A 41 -1.57 2.28 -2.36
N GLU A 42 -2.18 3.34 -2.91
CA GLU A 42 -2.17 4.65 -2.27
C GLU A 42 -2.84 4.66 -0.90
N GLU A 43 -3.96 3.95 -0.75
CA GLU A 43 -4.66 3.80 0.53
C GLU A 43 -3.75 3.18 1.60
N TRP A 44 -3.08 2.07 1.26
CA TRP A 44 -2.14 1.43 2.17
C TRP A 44 -0.92 2.31 2.47
N ALA A 45 -0.38 3.02 1.48
CA ALA A 45 0.72 3.96 1.69
C ALA A 45 0.33 5.11 2.62
N LYS A 46 -0.88 5.67 2.46
CA LYS A 46 -1.45 6.69 3.37
C LYS A 46 -1.63 6.14 4.78
N ALA A 47 -2.19 4.94 4.93
CA ALA A 47 -2.37 4.29 6.23
C ALA A 47 -1.04 4.06 6.96
N ILE A 48 0.01 3.60 6.25
CA ILE A 48 1.37 3.48 6.82
C ILE A 48 1.85 4.87 7.26
N ARG A 49 1.84 5.87 6.37
CA ARG A 49 2.31 7.23 6.68
C ARG A 49 1.64 7.80 7.93
N ASP A 50 0.32 7.63 8.03
CA ASP A 50 -0.46 8.19 9.12
C ASP A 50 -0.20 7.44 10.44
N ALA A 51 0.00 6.12 10.40
CA ALA A 51 0.42 5.34 11.57
C ALA A 51 1.81 5.77 12.08
N HIS A 52 2.76 6.05 11.19
CA HIS A 52 4.09 6.53 11.56
C HIS A 52 4.07 7.99 12.04
N ARG A 53 3.21 8.84 11.47
CA ARG A 53 2.99 10.22 11.94
C ARG A 53 2.40 10.25 13.36
N SER A 54 1.42 9.40 13.64
CA SER A 54 0.82 9.29 14.97
C SER A 54 1.87 8.85 16.00
N THR A 55 2.70 7.85 15.66
CA THR A 55 3.77 7.38 16.55
C THR A 55 4.77 8.49 16.89
N ALA A 56 5.17 9.31 15.91
CA ALA A 56 6.09 10.43 16.14
C ALA A 56 5.51 11.55 17.01
N GLN A 57 4.18 11.78 16.95
CA GLN A 57 3.52 12.78 17.79
C GLN A 57 3.32 12.34 19.24
N THR A 58 3.15 11.04 19.51
CA THR A 58 2.99 10.53 20.88
C THR A 58 4.30 10.59 21.65
N VAL A 59 5.43 10.25 21.03
CA VAL A 59 6.77 10.29 21.65
C VAL A 59 7.16 11.72 22.08
N ASN A 60 6.70 12.74 21.36
CA ASN A 60 7.00 14.15 21.67
C ASN A 60 6.11 14.77 22.75
N LYS A 61 5.07 14.08 23.23
CA LYS A 61 4.19 14.57 24.32
C LYS A 61 4.54 14.01 25.69
N GLU A 62 5.40 12.99 25.74
CA GLU A 62 5.85 12.33 26.97
C GLU A 62 7.31 12.64 27.32
N ALA A 63 7.96 13.54 26.56
CA ALA A 63 9.30 14.08 26.80
C ALA A 63 9.22 15.55 27.22
#